data_AF-C9ZEC8-F1
#
_entry.id   AF-C9ZEC8-F1
#
_cell.length_a   1.000
_cell.length_b   1.000
_cell.length_c   1.000
_cell.angle_alpha   90.00
_cell.angle_beta   90.00
_cell.angle_gamma   90.00
#
_symmetry.space_group_name_H-M   'P 1'
#
loop_
_entity.id
_entity.type
_entity.pdbx_description
1 polymer ?
#
loop_
_entity_poly.entity_id
_entity_poly.type
_entity_poly.pdbx_seq_one_letter_code
_entity_poly.pdbx_strand_id
1 'polypeptide(L)'
;MAKSGDPSAPEPSSALTPALGIVHLDTALRVVEANDAFCEQFGLAPAEVTGEPLARFFHPTDAASLEEHFSRLVDGRCGDLSIRLTPMDANHTDRDCLVTGLTFNTVLHVCRMECAVIALIVPDTVHGPTLTPVTTLAEVPARILEGVAAGLSTQQLASRLGLSSHGVEYHISAMLKKLQAPTRSALVARAYALNILVPHCWPPRVRPQQMTRFPVGRSACANSAPAPADHAQVSAPRPSDNLIDARRPAQVLAAGGHHPELESA
;
A
#
# COMPACT_ATOMS: atom_id res chain seq x y z
N MET A 1 57.20 -23.50 -38.77
CA MET A 1 56.55 -24.13 -37.59
C MET A 1 55.53 -23.14 -37.04
N ALA A 2 54.27 -23.23 -37.48
CA ALA A 2 53.17 -22.43 -36.97
C ALA A 2 52.43 -23.26 -35.91
N LYS A 3 52.22 -22.69 -34.71
CA LYS A 3 51.57 -23.38 -33.60
C LYS A 3 50.10 -22.97 -33.54
N SER A 4 49.29 -24.02 -33.48
CA SER A 4 47.83 -24.11 -33.34
C SER A 4 47.25 -23.41 -32.11
N GLY A 5 45.98 -23.04 -32.19
CA GLY A 5 45.02 -23.22 -31.09
C GLY A 5 44.48 -21.94 -30.46
N ASP A 6 43.27 -21.57 -30.87
CA ASP A 6 42.35 -20.64 -30.20
C ASP A 6 41.93 -21.18 -28.80
N PRO A 7 41.46 -20.33 -27.89
CA PRO A 7 40.03 -20.41 -27.60
C PRO A 7 39.35 -19.05 -27.37
N SER A 8 38.41 -18.73 -28.25
CA SER A 8 37.08 -18.17 -28.00
C SER A 8 36.96 -17.39 -26.68
N ALA A 9 37.10 -16.07 -26.79
CA ALA A 9 36.64 -15.15 -25.77
C ALA A 9 35.12 -15.32 -25.57
N PRO A 10 34.61 -15.32 -24.33
CA PRO A 10 33.18 -15.41 -24.07
C PRO A 10 32.49 -14.17 -24.63
N GLU A 11 31.54 -14.40 -25.54
CA GLU A 11 30.55 -13.42 -26.00
C GLU A 11 29.97 -12.68 -24.78
N PRO A 12 29.86 -11.33 -24.81
CA PRO A 12 29.21 -10.61 -23.73
C PRO A 12 27.75 -11.03 -23.68
N SER A 13 27.38 -11.71 -22.59
CA SER A 13 26.00 -12.05 -22.23
C SER A 13 25.13 -10.82 -22.47
N SER A 14 24.26 -10.89 -23.49
CA SER A 14 23.34 -9.81 -23.83
C SER A 14 22.59 -9.42 -22.57
N ALA A 15 22.82 -8.20 -22.13
CA ALA A 15 22.07 -7.60 -21.04
C ALA A 15 20.60 -7.63 -21.45
N LEU A 16 19.88 -8.62 -20.92
CA LEU A 16 18.45 -8.78 -21.12
C LEU A 16 17.82 -7.47 -20.62
N THR A 17 17.40 -6.63 -21.56
CA THR A 17 16.54 -5.50 -21.23
C THR A 17 15.30 -6.12 -20.56
N PRO A 18 14.77 -5.57 -19.45
CA PRO A 18 13.46 -5.98 -18.96
C PRO A 18 12.42 -5.80 -20.06
N ALA A 19 12.17 -6.86 -20.81
CA ALA A 19 11.12 -6.87 -21.79
C ALA A 19 9.81 -7.03 -21.01
N LEU A 20 8.91 -6.06 -21.19
CA LEU A 20 7.59 -6.08 -20.58
C LEU A 20 6.80 -7.30 -21.09
N GLY A 21 6.41 -8.20 -20.20
CA GLY A 21 5.47 -9.27 -20.52
C GLY A 21 4.06 -8.71 -20.65
N ILE A 22 3.39 -8.98 -21.76
CA ILE A 22 1.99 -8.60 -21.99
C ILE A 22 1.20 -9.88 -22.24
N VAL A 23 0.14 -10.07 -21.46
CA VAL A 23 -0.71 -11.26 -21.53
C VAL A 23 -2.18 -10.83 -21.60
N HIS A 24 -2.91 -11.38 -22.56
CA HIS A 24 -4.35 -11.21 -22.72
C HIS A 24 -5.06 -12.39 -22.06
N LEU A 25 -6.08 -12.11 -21.24
CA LEU A 25 -6.80 -13.11 -20.47
C LEU A 25 -8.29 -13.11 -20.82
N ASP A 26 -8.89 -14.30 -20.81
CA ASP A 26 -10.34 -14.46 -20.89
C ASP A 26 -11.05 -14.22 -19.54
N THR A 27 -12.37 -14.37 -19.52
CA THR A 27 -13.18 -14.24 -18.28
C THR A 27 -12.86 -15.29 -17.22
N ALA A 28 -12.21 -16.40 -17.60
CA ALA A 28 -11.76 -17.46 -16.70
C ALA A 28 -10.28 -17.29 -16.30
N LEU A 29 -9.66 -16.15 -16.61
CA LEU A 29 -8.24 -15.84 -16.35
C LEU A 29 -7.25 -16.79 -17.05
N ARG A 30 -7.65 -17.35 -18.18
CA ARG A 30 -6.78 -18.16 -19.06
C ARG A 30 -6.13 -17.28 -20.11
N VAL A 31 -4.90 -17.62 -20.46
CA VAL A 31 -4.15 -16.85 -21.45
C VAL A 31 -4.71 -17.07 -22.86
N VAL A 32 -5.25 -16.02 -23.46
CA VAL A 32 -5.69 -16.00 -24.86
C VAL A 32 -4.51 -15.72 -25.79
N GLU A 33 -3.60 -14.86 -25.35
CA GLU A 33 -2.45 -14.41 -26.12
C GLU A 33 -1.37 -13.89 -25.15
N ALA A 34 -0.10 -14.09 -25.50
CA ALA A 34 1.04 -13.53 -24.78
C ALA A 34 2.08 -13.04 -25.78
N ASN A 35 2.82 -11.99 -25.43
CA ASN A 35 3.93 -11.52 -26.25
C ASN A 35 5.18 -12.40 -26.08
N ASP A 36 6.12 -12.27 -27.02
CA ASP A 36 7.38 -13.02 -27.01
C ASP A 36 8.18 -12.76 -25.73
N ALA A 37 8.16 -11.52 -25.22
CA ALA A 37 8.84 -11.17 -23.97
C ALA A 37 8.38 -12.00 -22.76
N PHE A 38 7.07 -12.25 -22.64
CA PHE A 38 6.54 -13.15 -21.62
C PHE A 38 7.01 -14.58 -21.85
N CYS A 39 6.92 -15.09 -23.07
CA CYS A 39 7.33 -16.45 -23.41
C CYS A 39 8.84 -16.68 -23.11
N GLU A 40 9.69 -15.74 -23.51
CA GLU A 40 11.12 -15.72 -23.22
C GLU A 40 11.42 -15.65 -21.71
N GLN A 41 10.68 -14.82 -20.96
CA GLN A 41 10.86 -14.67 -19.51
C GLN A 41 10.61 -15.98 -18.75
N PHE A 42 9.64 -16.79 -19.18
CA PHE A 42 9.32 -18.06 -18.56
C PHE A 42 9.99 -19.27 -19.24
N GLY A 43 10.74 -19.04 -20.33
CA GLY A 43 11.40 -20.09 -21.11
C GLY A 43 10.41 -21.08 -21.77
N LEU A 44 9.21 -20.61 -22.11
CA LEU A 44 8.10 -21.42 -22.63
C LEU A 44 7.82 -21.12 -24.10
N ALA A 45 7.33 -22.11 -24.84
CA ALA A 45 6.79 -21.85 -26.17
C ALA A 45 5.39 -21.19 -26.08
N PRO A 46 5.00 -20.31 -27.01
CA PRO A 46 3.68 -19.68 -27.01
C PRO A 46 2.50 -20.68 -26.96
N ALA A 47 2.68 -21.87 -27.54
CA ALA A 47 1.70 -22.95 -27.52
C ALA A 47 1.51 -23.60 -26.13
N GLU A 48 2.51 -23.50 -25.26
CA GLU A 48 2.45 -24.01 -23.87
C GLU A 48 1.83 -22.97 -22.92
N VAL A 49 1.80 -21.70 -23.34
CA VAL A 49 1.25 -20.59 -22.57
C VAL A 49 -0.25 -20.41 -22.84
N THR A 50 -0.65 -20.53 -24.10
CA THR A 50 -2.02 -20.27 -24.54
C THR A 50 -3.00 -21.31 -23.97
N GLY A 51 -4.09 -20.85 -23.36
CA GLY A 51 -5.15 -21.66 -22.74
C GLY A 51 -4.88 -22.05 -21.29
N GLU A 52 -3.65 -21.90 -20.81
CA GLU A 52 -3.29 -22.15 -19.42
C GLU A 52 -3.78 -21.02 -18.49
N PRO A 53 -4.12 -21.33 -17.23
CA PRO A 53 -4.45 -20.30 -16.25
C PRO A 53 -3.19 -19.49 -15.92
N LEU A 54 -3.32 -18.15 -15.86
CA LEU A 54 -2.18 -17.27 -15.56
C LEU A 54 -1.51 -17.63 -14.22
N ALA A 55 -2.29 -18.10 -13.24
CA ALA A 55 -1.83 -18.52 -11.92
C ALA A 55 -0.78 -19.65 -11.94
N ARG A 56 -0.75 -20.48 -12.99
CA ARG A 56 0.22 -21.57 -13.15
C ARG A 56 1.67 -21.07 -13.19
N PHE A 57 1.88 -19.86 -13.68
CA PHE A 57 3.22 -19.30 -13.87
C PHE A 57 3.78 -18.65 -12.59
N PHE A 58 3.06 -18.69 -11.48
CA PHE A 58 3.46 -18.07 -10.20
C PHE A 58 3.48 -19.09 -9.06
N HIS A 59 4.16 -18.74 -7.97
CA HIS A 59 4.21 -19.57 -6.77
C HIS A 59 2.79 -19.83 -6.20
N PRO A 60 2.47 -21.04 -5.68
CA PRO A 60 1.12 -21.37 -5.21
C PRO A 60 0.54 -20.43 -4.14
N THR A 61 1.39 -19.89 -3.26
CA THR A 61 0.99 -18.88 -2.26
C THR A 61 0.47 -17.59 -2.91
N ASP A 62 1.06 -17.22 -4.04
CA ASP A 62 0.75 -15.98 -4.77
C ASP A 62 -0.37 -16.19 -5.80
N ALA A 63 -0.53 -17.41 -6.31
CA ALA A 63 -1.59 -17.81 -7.22
C ALA A 63 -2.98 -17.50 -6.67
N ALA A 64 -3.25 -17.81 -5.39
CA ALA A 64 -4.54 -17.52 -4.76
C ALA A 64 -4.83 -16.01 -4.68
N SER A 65 -3.78 -15.23 -4.37
CA SER A 65 -3.88 -13.76 -4.35
C SER A 65 -4.15 -13.23 -5.75
N LEU A 66 -3.42 -13.68 -6.77
CA LEU A 66 -3.65 -13.30 -8.16
C LEU A 66 -5.10 -13.57 -8.59
N GLU A 67 -5.61 -14.77 -8.35
CA GLU A 67 -6.97 -15.15 -8.72
C GLU A 67 -8.03 -14.27 -8.04
N GLU A 68 -7.91 -14.02 -6.73
CA GLU A 68 -8.84 -13.15 -5.99
C GLU A 68 -8.85 -11.72 -6.55
N HIS A 69 -7.67 -11.18 -6.81
CA HIS A 69 -7.46 -9.84 -7.30
C HIS A 69 -7.97 -9.66 -8.74
N PHE A 70 -7.65 -10.59 -9.63
CA PHE A 70 -8.05 -10.53 -11.04
C PHE A 70 -9.52 -10.90 -11.24
N SER A 71 -10.10 -11.76 -10.40
CA SER A 71 -11.55 -12.04 -10.45
C SER A 71 -12.35 -10.78 -10.13
N ARG A 72 -11.91 -9.97 -9.15
CA ARG A 72 -12.54 -8.66 -8.87
C ARG A 72 -12.43 -7.69 -10.05
N LEU A 73 -11.36 -7.79 -10.84
CA LEU A 73 -11.14 -6.99 -12.03
C LEU A 73 -12.12 -7.41 -13.14
N VAL A 74 -12.26 -8.72 -13.39
CA VAL A 74 -13.25 -9.29 -14.35
C VAL A 74 -14.68 -8.96 -13.95
N ASP A 75 -15.02 -9.04 -12.66
CA ASP A 75 -16.35 -8.72 -12.13
C ASP A 75 -16.67 -7.20 -12.17
N GLY A 76 -15.73 -6.36 -12.61
CA GLY A 76 -15.88 -4.89 -12.63
C GLY A 76 -15.92 -4.26 -11.24
N ARG A 77 -15.46 -4.98 -10.20
CA ARG A 77 -15.40 -4.50 -8.81
C ARG A 77 -14.17 -3.62 -8.55
N CYS A 78 -13.20 -3.62 -9.44
CA CYS A 78 -12.01 -2.76 -9.43
C CYS A 78 -11.59 -2.41 -10.86
N GLY A 79 -11.04 -1.21 -11.10
CA GLY A 79 -10.64 -0.74 -12.43
C GLY A 79 -9.28 -1.29 -12.88
N ASP A 80 -8.21 -0.75 -12.30
CA ASP A 80 -6.83 -1.21 -12.45
C ASP A 80 -6.29 -1.71 -11.09
N LEU A 81 -5.33 -2.63 -11.14
CA LEU A 81 -4.70 -3.16 -9.94
C LEU A 81 -3.28 -3.65 -10.24
N SER A 82 -2.34 -3.41 -9.32
CA SER A 82 -1.00 -3.99 -9.36
C SER A 82 -0.71 -4.83 -8.11
N ILE A 83 -0.16 -6.03 -8.30
CA ILE A 83 0.27 -6.95 -7.24
C ILE A 83 1.69 -7.45 -7.54
N ARG A 84 2.48 -7.74 -6.50
CA ARG A 84 3.79 -8.38 -6.64
C ARG A 84 3.64 -9.88 -6.49
N LEU A 85 4.22 -10.64 -7.41
CA LEU A 85 4.17 -12.10 -7.41
C LEU A 85 5.56 -12.67 -7.67
N THR A 86 5.82 -13.84 -7.11
CA THR A 86 7.02 -14.61 -7.39
C THR A 86 6.72 -15.60 -8.54
N PRO A 87 7.42 -15.49 -9.69
CA PRO A 87 7.26 -16.39 -10.81
C PRO A 87 7.78 -17.79 -10.48
N MET A 88 7.14 -18.80 -11.06
CA MET A 88 7.60 -20.18 -11.03
C MET A 88 8.65 -20.37 -12.13
N ASP A 89 9.89 -19.98 -11.87
CA ASP A 89 11.00 -20.18 -12.80
C ASP A 89 11.57 -21.61 -12.69
N ALA A 90 11.79 -22.28 -13.81
CA ALA A 90 12.54 -23.54 -13.89
C ALA A 90 14.03 -23.36 -13.47
N ASN A 91 14.53 -22.12 -13.48
CA ASN A 91 15.92 -21.77 -13.21
C ASN A 91 16.17 -21.23 -11.77
N HIS A 92 15.19 -21.35 -10.86
CA HIS A 92 15.31 -20.92 -9.45
C HIS A 92 15.77 -19.47 -9.24
N THR A 93 15.45 -18.57 -10.17
CA THR A 93 15.66 -17.14 -9.91
C THR A 93 14.44 -16.59 -9.19
N ASP A 94 14.50 -16.56 -7.86
CA ASP A 94 13.52 -15.93 -6.96
C ASP A 94 13.50 -14.41 -7.20
N ARG A 95 12.86 -14.00 -8.29
CA ARG A 95 12.74 -12.61 -8.72
C ARG A 95 11.29 -12.22 -8.70
N ASP A 96 10.92 -11.38 -7.75
CA ASP A 96 9.59 -10.77 -7.76
C ASP A 96 9.32 -10.05 -9.08
N CYS A 97 8.08 -10.10 -9.53
CA CYS A 97 7.60 -9.32 -10.65
C CYS A 97 6.35 -8.54 -10.24
N LEU A 98 6.17 -7.36 -10.84
CA LEU A 98 4.96 -6.58 -10.68
C LEU A 98 3.99 -6.98 -11.79
N VAL A 99 2.84 -7.52 -11.38
CA VAL A 99 1.75 -7.89 -12.27
C VAL A 99 0.62 -6.87 -12.15
N THR A 100 0.32 -6.18 -13.24
CA THR A 100 -0.73 -5.17 -13.31
C THR A 100 -1.87 -5.64 -14.21
N GLY A 101 -3.07 -5.80 -13.65
CA GLY A 101 -4.29 -6.10 -14.39
C GLY A 101 -4.99 -4.82 -14.83
N LEU A 102 -5.33 -4.75 -16.11
CA LEU A 102 -6.05 -3.65 -16.73
C LEU A 102 -7.38 -4.17 -17.31
N THR A 103 -8.50 -3.58 -16.89
CA THR A 103 -9.82 -3.80 -17.52
C THR A 103 -10.00 -2.92 -18.74
N PHE A 104 -10.80 -3.40 -19.70
CA PHE A 104 -11.23 -2.63 -20.85
C PHE A 104 -12.35 -1.66 -20.49
N ASN A 105 -12.06 -0.58 -19.76
CA ASN A 105 -13.06 0.46 -19.50
C ASN A 105 -12.95 1.67 -20.45
N THR A 106 -11.90 1.75 -21.27
CA THR A 106 -11.73 2.84 -22.22
C THR A 106 -10.81 2.43 -23.37
N VAL A 107 -11.41 2.27 -24.56
CA VAL A 107 -10.81 2.42 -25.90
C VAL A 107 -9.44 1.74 -26.08
N LEU A 108 -9.43 0.43 -26.33
CA LEU A 108 -8.54 -0.11 -27.36
C LEU A 108 -9.39 -0.88 -28.37
N HIS A 109 -9.34 -0.42 -29.61
CA HIS A 109 -10.10 -0.92 -30.75
C HIS A 109 -9.52 -2.27 -31.26
N VAL A 110 -9.28 -3.23 -30.35
CA VAL A 110 -8.61 -4.52 -30.62
C VAL A 110 -9.19 -5.67 -29.77
N CYS A 111 -10.36 -5.54 -29.16
CA CYS A 111 -10.94 -6.67 -28.44
C CYS A 111 -11.53 -7.70 -29.43
N ARG A 112 -10.72 -8.71 -29.73
CA ARG A 112 -11.23 -10.06 -30.01
C ARG A 112 -12.19 -10.41 -28.87
N MET A 113 -13.41 -10.89 -29.16
CA MET A 113 -14.52 -11.01 -28.19
C MET A 113 -14.24 -11.92 -26.97
N GLU A 114 -13.07 -12.55 -26.92
CA GLU A 114 -12.66 -13.49 -25.88
C GLU A 114 -11.70 -12.86 -24.85
N CYS A 115 -11.24 -11.62 -25.04
CA CYS A 115 -10.32 -10.94 -24.11
C CYS A 115 -11.08 -10.06 -23.10
N ALA A 116 -10.93 -10.36 -21.80
CA ALA A 116 -11.55 -9.65 -20.69
C ALA A 116 -10.57 -8.76 -19.90
N VAL A 117 -9.29 -9.15 -19.83
CA VAL A 117 -8.27 -8.46 -19.02
C VAL A 117 -6.91 -8.49 -19.73
N ILE A 118 -6.14 -7.40 -19.62
CA ILE A 118 -4.72 -7.38 -19.99
C ILE A 118 -3.89 -7.42 -18.70
N ALA A 119 -2.96 -8.37 -18.60
CA ALA A 119 -1.94 -8.42 -17.56
C ALA A 119 -0.60 -7.90 -18.11
N LEU A 120 -0.03 -6.90 -17.44
CA LEU A 120 1.31 -6.38 -17.67
C LEU A 120 2.24 -6.94 -16.60
N ILE A 121 3.28 -7.64 -17.02
CA ILE A 121 4.24 -8.32 -16.15
C ILE A 121 5.58 -7.63 -16.33
N VAL A 122 5.96 -6.86 -15.33
CA VAL A 122 7.25 -6.18 -15.30
C VAL A 122 8.17 -6.99 -14.38
N PRO A 123 9.19 -7.68 -14.91
CA PRO A 123 10.20 -8.29 -14.06
C PRO A 123 10.91 -7.18 -13.28
N ASP A 124 11.17 -7.40 -11.98
CA ASP A 124 11.93 -6.44 -11.17
C ASP A 124 13.41 -6.51 -11.57
N THR A 125 13.76 -5.93 -12.72
CA THR A 125 15.14 -5.89 -13.24
C THR A 125 15.86 -4.66 -12.76
N VAL A 126 15.94 -4.48 -11.46
CA VAL A 126 16.90 -3.53 -10.92
C VAL A 126 17.46 -4.15 -9.66
N HIS A 127 18.78 -4.01 -9.51
CA HIS A 127 19.47 -4.09 -8.24
C HIS A 127 18.90 -3.02 -7.27
N GLY A 128 17.66 -3.19 -6.83
CA GLY A 128 17.22 -2.64 -5.56
C GLY A 128 17.83 -3.56 -4.50
N PRO A 129 18.55 -3.05 -3.48
CA PRO A 129 18.87 -3.90 -2.34
C PRO A 129 17.57 -4.57 -1.91
N THR A 130 17.59 -5.88 -1.69
CA THR A 130 16.54 -6.56 -0.93
C THR A 130 16.46 -5.84 0.42
N LEU A 131 15.58 -4.83 0.49
CA LEU A 131 15.36 -4.07 1.70
C LEU A 131 14.48 -4.98 2.55
N THR A 132 15.14 -5.87 3.29
CA THR A 132 14.58 -6.74 4.31
C THR A 132 13.39 -6.07 4.98
N PRO A 133 12.18 -6.64 4.85
CA PRO A 133 10.99 -6.02 5.41
C PRO A 133 11.01 -6.35 6.90
N VAL A 134 11.25 -5.34 7.74
CA VAL A 134 10.47 -4.99 8.95
C VAL A 134 11.13 -3.73 9.52
N THR A 135 11.02 -2.60 8.81
CA THR A 135 11.32 -1.31 9.45
C THR A 135 10.04 -0.79 10.09
N THR A 136 9.79 -1.18 11.33
CA THR A 136 8.70 -0.56 12.10
C THR A 136 9.11 0.86 12.52
N LEU A 137 8.18 1.79 12.37
CA LEU A 137 8.30 3.16 12.87
C LEU A 137 7.52 3.26 14.18
N ALA A 138 8.07 3.99 15.15
CA ALA A 138 7.29 4.38 16.30
C ALA A 138 6.13 5.31 15.87
N GLU A 139 5.07 5.35 16.67
CA GLU A 139 3.85 6.11 16.38
C GLU A 139 4.10 7.56 15.94
N VAL A 140 4.94 8.30 16.67
CA VAL A 140 5.23 9.71 16.35
C VAL A 140 5.93 9.86 14.98
N PRO A 141 7.07 9.19 14.70
CA PRO A 141 7.66 9.17 13.36
C PRO A 141 6.70 8.74 12.25
N ALA A 142 5.82 7.76 12.49
CA ALA A 142 4.83 7.32 11.51
C ALA A 142 3.82 8.44 11.18
N ARG A 143 3.30 9.15 12.18
CA ARG A 143 2.41 10.31 11.97
C ARG A 143 3.10 11.47 11.28
N ILE A 144 4.38 11.71 11.61
CA ILE A 144 5.20 12.70 10.90
C ILE A 144 5.34 12.29 9.42
N LEU A 145 5.63 11.02 9.13
CA LEU A 145 5.76 10.52 7.76
C LEU A 145 4.45 10.66 6.96
N GLU A 146 3.29 10.34 7.55
CA GLU A 146 1.97 10.57 6.94
C GLU A 146 1.78 12.04 6.56
N GLY A 147 2.07 12.96 7.49
CA GLY A 147 1.91 14.39 7.23
C GLY A 147 2.95 14.95 6.26
N VAL A 148 4.18 14.43 6.26
CA VAL A 148 5.20 14.76 5.25
C VAL A 148 4.73 14.33 3.85
N ALA A 149 4.20 13.11 3.72
CA ALA A 149 3.66 12.60 2.46
C ALA A 149 2.42 13.38 1.99
N ALA A 150 1.64 13.92 2.94
CA ALA A 150 0.52 14.82 2.66
C ALA A 150 0.95 16.26 2.32
N GLY A 151 2.26 16.57 2.33
CA GLY A 151 2.79 17.90 1.98
C GLY A 151 2.77 18.93 3.13
N LEU A 152 2.57 18.52 4.39
CA LEU A 152 2.54 19.44 5.52
C LEU A 152 3.93 20.02 5.84
N SER A 153 4.00 21.30 6.17
CA SER A 153 5.23 21.95 6.64
C SER A 153 5.64 21.48 8.03
N THR A 154 6.91 21.68 8.39
CA THR A 154 7.44 21.33 9.73
C THR A 154 6.65 22.04 10.85
N GLN A 155 6.28 23.30 10.64
CA GLN A 155 5.48 24.08 11.60
C GLN A 155 4.05 23.53 11.75
N GLN A 156 3.42 23.11 10.65
CA GLN A 156 2.09 22.48 10.68
C GLN A 156 2.13 21.13 11.41
N LEU A 157 3.17 20.33 11.15
CA LEU A 157 3.39 19.06 11.84
C LEU A 157 3.61 19.26 13.34
N ALA A 158 4.47 20.21 13.72
CA ALA A 158 4.75 20.56 15.10
C ALA A 158 3.47 20.94 15.86
N SER A 159 2.67 21.83 15.27
CA SER A 159 1.40 22.29 15.84
C SER A 159 0.38 21.15 15.98
N ARG A 160 0.25 20.27 14.98
CA ARG A 160 -0.71 19.17 14.97
C ARG A 160 -0.35 18.03 15.92
N LEU A 161 0.94 17.78 16.13
CA LEU A 161 1.42 16.66 16.94
C LEU A 161 1.84 17.08 18.36
N GLY A 162 1.72 18.36 18.70
CA GLY A 162 2.16 18.88 20.00
C GLY A 162 3.67 18.79 20.22
N LEU A 163 4.45 18.90 19.13
CA LEU A 163 5.91 18.81 19.15
C LEU A 163 6.54 20.17 18.89
N SER A 164 7.81 20.34 19.26
CA SER A 164 8.60 21.48 18.78
C SER A 164 8.98 21.27 17.31
N SER A 165 9.18 22.35 16.55
CA SER A 165 9.68 22.27 15.16
C SER A 165 10.99 21.50 15.07
N HIS A 166 11.89 21.71 16.04
CA HIS A 166 13.14 20.97 16.15
C HIS A 166 12.92 19.47 16.41
N GLY A 167 11.94 19.11 17.24
CA GLY A 167 11.56 17.70 17.47
C GLY A 167 11.05 17.02 16.20
N VAL A 168 10.29 17.73 15.37
CA VAL A 168 9.86 17.23 14.05
C VAL A 168 11.06 17.01 13.12
N GLU A 169 11.96 17.99 13.03
CA GLU A 169 13.17 17.88 12.19
C GLU A 169 14.10 16.75 12.64
N TYR A 170 14.21 16.55 13.95
CA TYR A 170 14.94 15.43 14.52
C TYR A 170 14.38 14.10 14.04
N HIS A 171 13.06 13.90 14.14
CA HIS A 171 12.42 12.66 13.67
C HIS A 171 12.55 12.47 12.16
N ILE A 172 12.42 13.54 11.35
CA ILE A 172 12.64 13.47 9.90
C ILE A 172 14.09 13.05 9.61
N SER A 173 15.06 13.66 10.27
CA SER A 173 16.48 13.34 10.11
C SER A 173 16.80 11.89 10.51
N ALA A 174 16.19 11.39 11.58
CA ALA A 174 16.30 10.00 12.00
C ALA A 174 15.70 9.05 10.95
N MET A 175 14.54 9.39 10.39
CA MET A 175 13.91 8.59 9.33
C MET A 175 14.71 8.62 8.01
N LEU A 176 15.29 9.77 7.63
CA LEU A 176 16.18 9.87 6.47
C LEU A 176 17.36 8.92 6.59
N LYS A 177 18.01 8.85 7.77
CA LYS A 177 19.09 7.89 8.04
C LYS A 177 18.58 6.45 8.01
N LYS A 178 17.48 6.17 8.72
CA LYS A 178 16.92 4.82 8.84
C LYS A 178 16.49 4.23 7.50
N LEU A 179 15.87 5.05 6.67
CA LEU A 179 15.39 4.68 5.35
C LEU A 179 16.41 5.00 4.27
N GLN A 180 17.64 5.41 4.60
CA GLN A 180 18.72 5.80 3.66
C GLN A 180 18.22 6.72 2.53
N ALA A 181 17.43 7.72 2.88
CA ALA A 181 16.91 8.71 1.95
C ALA A 181 17.76 10.00 2.01
N PRO A 182 18.23 10.53 0.87
CA PRO A 182 19.06 11.74 0.84
C PRO A 182 18.27 13.04 1.06
N THR A 183 16.96 13.04 0.81
CA THR A 183 16.11 14.24 0.90
C THR A 183 14.74 13.91 1.46
N ARG A 184 14.02 14.94 1.94
CA ARG A 184 12.65 14.80 2.44
C ARG A 184 11.69 14.22 1.41
N SER A 185 11.83 14.54 0.13
CA SER A 185 11.02 13.93 -0.94
C SER A 185 11.44 12.50 -1.22
N ALA A 186 12.75 12.21 -1.20
CA ALA A 186 13.25 10.84 -1.34
C ALA A 186 12.82 9.96 -0.15
N LEU A 187 12.59 10.53 1.03
CA LEU A 187 12.02 9.83 2.18
C LEU A 187 10.63 9.29 1.87
N VAL A 188 9.78 10.12 1.25
CA VAL A 188 8.41 9.73 0.85
C VAL A 188 8.47 8.66 -0.24
N ALA A 189 9.29 8.87 -1.27
CA ALA A 189 9.46 7.90 -2.36
C ALA A 189 9.94 6.54 -1.82
N ARG A 190 10.95 6.54 -0.94
CA ARG A 190 11.43 5.31 -0.29
C ARG A 190 10.40 4.69 0.63
N ALA A 191 9.60 5.47 1.35
CA ALA A 191 8.52 4.93 2.18
C ALA A 191 7.43 4.21 1.35
N TYR A 192 7.11 4.69 0.15
CA TYR A 192 6.24 3.96 -0.78
C TYR A 192 6.92 2.71 -1.36
N ALA A 193 8.17 2.81 -1.81
CA ALA A 193 8.92 1.67 -2.34
C ALA A 193 9.09 0.55 -1.30
N LEU A 194 9.33 0.94 -0.04
CA LEU A 194 9.42 0.05 1.12
C LEU A 194 8.06 -0.39 1.66
N ASN A 195 6.97 -0.04 0.97
CA ASN A 195 5.65 -0.51 1.33
C ASN A 195 5.24 -0.04 2.75
N ILE A 196 5.87 1.04 3.27
CA ILE A 196 5.59 1.67 4.56
C ILE A 196 4.31 2.50 4.47
N LEU A 197 4.22 3.29 3.41
CA LEU A 197 3.01 4.01 3.04
C LEU A 197 2.13 3.13 2.14
N VAL A 198 0.81 3.27 2.29
CA VAL A 198 -0.19 2.59 1.45
C VAL A 198 -0.31 3.32 0.11
N PRO A 199 0.01 2.69 -1.04
CA PRO A 199 -0.25 3.26 -2.36
C PRO A 199 -1.75 3.48 -2.58
N HIS A 200 -2.12 4.45 -3.42
CA HIS A 200 -3.51 4.78 -3.78
C HIS A 200 -4.45 5.21 -2.62
N CYS A 201 -3.91 5.47 -1.43
CA CYS A 201 -4.68 5.97 -0.29
C CYS A 201 -4.45 7.47 -0.08
N TRP A 202 -5.52 8.28 -0.16
CA TRP A 202 -5.50 9.68 0.25
C TRP A 202 -6.52 9.95 1.39
N PRO A 203 -6.11 10.59 2.50
CA PRO A 203 -4.76 11.04 2.82
C PRO A 203 -3.76 9.87 3.00
N PRO A 204 -2.45 10.09 2.81
CA PRO A 204 -1.43 9.04 2.92
C PRO A 204 -1.40 8.42 4.32
N ARG A 205 -1.31 7.08 4.38
CA ARG A 205 -1.30 6.33 5.64
C ARG A 205 -0.13 5.37 5.71
N VAL A 206 0.44 5.22 6.90
CA VAL A 206 1.40 4.16 7.21
C VAL A 206 0.63 2.87 7.48
N ARG A 207 1.10 1.71 7.00
CA ARG A 207 0.39 0.45 7.28
C ARG A 207 0.43 0.15 8.78
N PRO A 208 -0.68 -0.35 9.38
CA PRO A 208 -0.74 -0.62 10.81
C PRO A 208 0.38 -1.56 11.31
N GLN A 209 0.78 -2.52 10.48
CA GLN A 209 1.83 -3.50 10.79
C GLN A 209 3.23 -2.88 10.90
N GLN A 210 3.44 -1.71 10.29
CA GLN A 210 4.71 -0.99 10.30
C GLN A 210 4.73 0.14 11.34
N MET A 211 3.66 0.31 12.12
CA MET A 211 3.58 1.27 13.20
C MET A 211 3.62 0.54 14.55
N THR A 212 4.71 0.69 15.29
CA THR A 212 4.77 0.21 16.68
C THR A 212 4.05 1.21 17.56
N ARG A 213 2.85 0.84 18.03
CA ARG A 213 2.16 1.60 19.07
C ARG A 213 2.93 1.44 20.37
N PHE A 214 3.07 2.51 21.14
CA PHE A 214 3.54 2.35 22.51
C PHE A 214 2.56 1.43 23.24
N PRO A 215 3.01 0.37 23.93
CA PRO A 215 2.16 -0.28 24.91
C PRO A 215 1.86 0.80 25.94
N VAL A 216 0.62 1.30 25.94
CA VAL A 216 0.12 2.11 27.05
C VAL A 216 0.35 1.25 28.27
N GLY A 217 1.24 1.70 29.16
CA GLY A 217 1.57 0.97 30.37
C GLY A 217 0.28 0.58 31.05
N ARG A 218 0.04 -0.73 31.19
CA ARG A 218 -0.89 -1.24 32.19
C ARG A 218 -0.41 -0.62 33.49
N SER A 219 -1.13 0.39 33.97
CA SER A 219 -0.91 0.94 35.29
C SER A 219 -1.02 -0.22 36.27
N ALA A 220 0.11 -0.62 36.85
CA ALA A 220 0.21 -1.69 37.84
C ALA A 220 -0.39 -1.28 39.20
N CYS A 221 -1.26 -0.27 39.24
CA CYS A 221 -1.94 0.18 40.45
C CYS A 221 -3.40 -0.29 40.54
N ALA A 222 -3.94 -1.00 39.54
CA ALA A 222 -5.27 -1.59 39.61
C ALA A 222 -5.18 -3.08 39.98
N ASN A 223 -4.74 -3.39 41.21
CA ASN A 223 -5.07 -4.62 41.94
C ASN A 223 -4.58 -4.51 43.38
N SER A 224 -5.19 -3.60 44.14
CA SER A 224 -5.22 -3.66 45.59
C SER A 224 -6.56 -3.06 46.05
N ALA A 225 -7.65 -3.69 45.64
CA ALA A 225 -8.91 -3.53 46.37
C ALA A 225 -8.80 -4.37 47.66
N PRO A 226 -9.00 -3.79 48.85
CA PRO A 226 -9.07 -4.57 50.07
C PRO A 226 -10.34 -5.44 50.04
N ALA A 227 -10.24 -6.64 50.61
CA ALA A 227 -11.35 -7.57 50.81
C ALA A 227 -12.54 -6.90 51.53
N PRO A 228 -13.78 -7.32 51.26
CA PRO A 228 -14.94 -6.70 51.88
C PRO A 228 -14.97 -7.08 53.37
N ALA A 229 -14.82 -6.09 54.24
CA ALA A 229 -15.18 -6.22 55.64
C ALA A 229 -16.70 -6.06 55.74
N ASP A 230 -17.34 -7.17 56.08
CA ASP A 230 -18.66 -7.21 56.71
C ASP A 230 -18.65 -6.30 57.95
N HIS A 231 -19.63 -5.40 58.10
CA HIS A 231 -20.27 -5.01 59.36
C HIS A 231 -21.25 -3.84 59.16
N ALA A 232 -22.52 -4.15 59.42
CA ALA A 232 -23.47 -3.38 60.24
C ALA A 232 -23.91 -1.95 59.83
N GLN A 233 -25.22 -1.88 59.57
CA GLN A 233 -26.18 -0.77 59.77
C GLN A 233 -25.66 0.49 60.47
N VAL A 234 -25.76 1.64 59.78
CA VAL A 234 -26.04 2.94 60.41
C VAL A 234 -27.04 3.73 59.55
N SER A 235 -28.05 4.25 60.25
CA SER A 235 -29.28 4.90 59.77
C SER A 235 -29.09 6.15 58.90
N ALA A 236 -30.03 6.35 57.98
CA ALA A 236 -30.21 7.56 57.18
C ALA A 236 -30.73 8.76 58.00
N PRO A 237 -30.31 9.99 57.67
CA PRO A 237 -31.14 11.18 57.86
C PRO A 237 -31.90 11.54 56.57
N ARG A 238 -33.14 12.00 56.77
CA ARG A 238 -34.15 12.39 55.78
C ARG A 238 -33.75 13.57 54.88
N PRO A 239 -34.39 13.73 53.71
CA PRO A 239 -34.10 14.81 52.77
C PRO A 239 -34.73 16.12 53.26
N SER A 240 -34.02 17.23 53.05
CA SER A 240 -34.61 18.57 53.07
C SER A 240 -34.72 19.04 51.63
N ASP A 241 -35.97 19.26 51.21
CA ASP A 241 -36.36 19.99 50.01
C ASP A 241 -35.63 21.33 49.91
N ASN A 242 -35.15 21.66 48.71
CA ASN A 242 -35.31 23.00 48.17
C ASN A 242 -35.25 22.99 46.64
N LEU A 243 -36.45 23.09 46.09
CA LEU A 243 -36.85 23.61 44.79
C LEU A 243 -36.33 25.05 44.58
N ILE A 244 -35.73 25.34 43.42
CA ILE A 244 -35.75 26.59 42.62
C ILE A 244 -35.14 26.18 41.26
N ASP A 245 -35.94 25.72 40.29
CA ASP A 245 -36.48 26.48 39.14
C ASP A 245 -35.63 27.65 38.62
N ALA A 246 -35.04 27.51 37.42
CA ALA A 246 -34.85 28.61 36.48
C ALA A 246 -34.46 28.10 35.07
N ARG A 247 -35.51 27.92 34.24
CA ARG A 247 -35.64 28.39 32.85
C ARG A 247 -34.49 28.21 31.83
N ARG A 248 -34.80 27.38 30.82
CA ARG A 248 -34.43 27.58 29.40
C ARG A 248 -34.99 28.89 28.83
N PRO A 249 -34.29 29.47 27.84
CA PRO A 249 -34.92 29.87 26.58
C PRO A 249 -34.15 29.24 25.38
N ALA A 250 -34.81 28.51 24.48
CA ALA A 250 -35.61 28.96 23.34
C ALA A 250 -34.75 29.29 22.10
N GLN A 251 -34.90 28.43 21.09
CA GLN A 251 -34.37 28.53 19.74
C GLN A 251 -35.05 29.67 18.98
N VAL A 252 -34.29 30.44 18.19
CA VAL A 252 -34.85 31.38 17.20
C VAL A 252 -34.58 30.84 15.80
N LEU A 253 -35.66 30.81 15.03
CA LEU A 253 -35.84 30.33 13.68
C LEU A 253 -35.47 31.43 12.65
N ALA A 254 -34.83 31.01 11.56
CA ALA A 254 -34.89 31.48 10.16
C ALA A 254 -35.22 32.95 9.79
N ALA A 255 -34.35 33.50 8.92
CA ALA A 255 -34.70 34.28 7.72
C ALA A 255 -33.50 34.11 6.75
N GLY A 256 -33.61 33.74 5.47
CA GLY A 256 -34.59 34.18 4.48
C GLY A 256 -33.97 35.34 3.69
N GLY A 257 -33.33 35.08 2.55
CA GLY A 257 -32.68 36.11 1.74
C GLY A 257 -32.26 35.61 0.36
N HIS A 258 -33.23 35.60 -0.54
CA HIS A 258 -33.11 35.37 -1.99
C HIS A 258 -32.70 36.68 -2.67
N HIS A 259 -31.67 36.67 -3.54
CA HIS A 259 -31.66 37.54 -4.73
C HIS A 259 -30.77 36.99 -5.86
N PRO A 260 -31.26 36.98 -7.12
CA PRO A 260 -30.53 36.57 -8.32
C PRO A 260 -30.00 37.76 -9.15
N GLU A 261 -29.35 37.43 -10.26
CA GLU A 261 -29.13 38.20 -11.52
C GLU A 261 -28.00 39.24 -11.68
N LEU A 262 -27.30 39.06 -12.83
CA LEU A 262 -26.68 40.00 -13.81
C LEU A 262 -25.31 39.44 -14.24
N GLU A 263 -25.15 38.73 -15.36
CA GLU A 263 -25.22 39.11 -16.79
C GLU A 263 -24.28 40.25 -17.23
N SER A 264 -23.55 39.98 -18.34
CA SER A 264 -22.66 40.84 -19.15
C SER A 264 -21.27 41.14 -18.58
N ALA A 265 -20.14 40.97 -19.28
CA ALA A 265 -19.84 40.80 -20.70
C ALA A 265 -18.53 40.02 -20.90
#